data_AF-A0A4V2WJP5-F1
#
_entry.id   AF-A0A4V2WJP5-F1
#
_cell.length_a   1.000
_cell.length_b   1.000
_cell.length_c   1.000
_cell.angle_alpha   90.00
_cell.angle_beta   90.00
_cell.angle_gamma   90.00
#
_symmetry.space_group_name_H-M   'P 1'
#
loop_
_entity.id
_entity.type
_entity.pdbx_description
1 polymer ?
#
loop_
_entity_poly.entity_id
_entity_poly.type
_entity_poly.pdbx_seq_one_letter_code
_entity_poly.pdbx_strand_id
1 'polypeptide(L)'
;MRRGPLLLLILLAACAARPPAPAMPAVESGELAERAAEIGGLVRAAQLCGFPLSQPSLERAARIEEAALELHRSRGGTTARNAFLHDVAPPRFEARQRGRDRAAWCMERQPAARQMDSFLNGPEGTALVQRAEAARSGMTR
;
A
#
# COMPACT_ATOMS: atom_id res chain seq x y z
N MET A 1 -12.80 59.82 -19.27
CA MET A 1 -11.49 59.16 -19.43
C MET A 1 -11.37 58.06 -18.37
N ARG A 2 -11.76 56.82 -18.70
CA ARG A 2 -11.71 55.65 -17.80
C ARG A 2 -10.41 54.88 -18.07
N ARG A 3 -9.47 54.89 -17.12
CA ARG A 3 -8.21 54.12 -17.19
C ARG A 3 -8.51 52.63 -16.97
N GLY A 4 -8.05 51.83 -17.92
CA GLY A 4 -8.47 50.45 -18.13
C GLY A 4 -7.89 49.42 -17.16
N PRO A 5 -8.59 48.29 -16.99
CA PRO A 5 -8.35 47.24 -16.00
C PRO A 5 -7.27 46.23 -16.46
N LEU A 6 -6.16 46.72 -17.03
CA LEU A 6 -5.15 45.87 -17.67
C LEU A 6 -4.17 45.20 -16.68
N LEU A 7 -4.12 45.66 -15.43
CA LEU A 7 -3.21 45.12 -14.41
C LEU A 7 -3.72 43.84 -13.72
N LEU A 8 -5.03 43.52 -13.83
CA LEU A 8 -5.58 42.33 -13.16
C LEU A 8 -5.39 41.02 -13.93
N LEU A 9 -5.04 41.09 -15.23
CA LEU A 9 -4.89 39.90 -16.08
C LEU A 9 -3.52 39.22 -15.96
N ILE A 10 -2.51 39.88 -15.37
CA ILE A 10 -1.14 39.33 -15.28
C ILE A 10 -0.98 38.40 -14.07
N LEU A 11 -1.86 38.49 -13.05
CA LEU A 11 -1.78 37.67 -11.83
C LEU A 11 -2.37 36.25 -11.96
N LEU A 12 -3.07 35.94 -13.06
CA LEU A 12 -3.74 34.64 -13.26
C LEU A 12 -2.90 33.61 -14.03
N ALA A 13 -1.74 33.99 -14.58
CA ALA A 13 -0.92 33.09 -15.39
C ALA A 13 0.09 32.25 -14.59
N ALA A 14 0.24 32.45 -13.28
CA ALA A 14 1.26 31.78 -12.47
C ALA A 14 0.86 30.40 -11.92
N CYS A 15 -0.35 29.89 -12.19
CA CYS A 15 -0.82 28.61 -11.65
C CYS A 15 -0.65 27.39 -12.57
N ALA A 16 -0.10 27.54 -13.77
CA ALA A 16 -0.05 26.46 -14.75
C ALA A 16 1.38 26.03 -15.07
N ALA A 17 1.92 25.13 -14.25
CA ALA A 17 2.79 24.02 -14.66
C ALA A 17 3.47 23.44 -13.42
N ARG A 18 2.72 22.67 -12.61
CA ARG A 18 3.37 21.72 -11.72
C ARG A 18 4.03 20.68 -12.63
N PRO A 19 5.36 20.52 -12.64
CA PRO A 19 6.01 19.57 -13.53
C PRO A 19 5.41 18.18 -13.30
N PRO A 20 5.21 17.37 -14.37
CA PRO A 20 4.76 16.00 -14.21
C PRO A 20 5.72 15.30 -13.26
N ALA A 21 5.17 14.66 -12.22
CA ALA A 21 5.98 13.83 -11.35
C ALA A 21 6.56 12.70 -12.22
N PRO A 22 7.84 12.34 -12.05
CA PRO A 22 8.42 11.23 -12.81
C PRO A 22 7.62 9.96 -12.54
N ALA A 23 7.30 9.22 -13.61
CA ALA A 23 6.71 7.90 -13.48
C ALA A 23 7.67 6.99 -12.71
N MET A 24 7.15 6.23 -11.75
CA MET A 24 7.95 5.27 -10.98
C MET A 24 8.54 4.22 -11.92
N PRO A 25 9.84 3.89 -11.83
CA PRO A 25 10.44 2.85 -12.65
C PRO A 25 9.79 1.48 -12.36
N ALA A 26 9.77 0.62 -13.39
CA ALA A 26 9.12 -0.68 -13.32
C ALA A 26 9.69 -1.59 -12.21
N VAL A 27 11.00 -1.48 -11.93
CA VAL A 27 11.68 -2.24 -10.87
C VAL A 27 11.16 -1.86 -9.48
N GLU A 28 11.09 -0.56 -9.17
CA GLU A 28 10.55 -0.08 -7.89
C GLU A 28 9.07 -0.42 -7.72
N SER A 29 8.34 -0.43 -8.84
CA SER A 29 6.94 -0.84 -8.87
C SER A 29 6.76 -2.35 -8.59
N GLY A 30 7.71 -3.18 -9.01
CA GLY A 30 7.74 -4.62 -8.70
C GLY A 30 8.02 -4.85 -7.21
N GLU A 31 9.05 -4.18 -6.67
CA GLU A 31 9.41 -4.25 -5.26
C GLU A 31 8.25 -3.83 -4.34
N LEU A 32 7.53 -2.75 -4.70
CA LEU A 32 6.35 -2.31 -3.94
C LEU A 32 5.25 -3.37 -3.92
N ALA A 33 4.97 -4.00 -5.06
CA ALA A 33 3.92 -5.02 -5.16
C ALA A 33 4.27 -6.27 -4.32
N GLU A 34 5.51 -6.74 -4.38
CA GLU A 34 5.99 -7.87 -3.59
C GLU A 34 5.92 -7.59 -2.09
N ARG A 35 6.42 -6.43 -1.66
CA ARG A 35 6.37 -6.01 -0.25
C ARG A 35 4.95 -5.84 0.26
N ALA A 36 4.07 -5.25 -0.55
CA ALA A 36 2.67 -5.10 -0.19
C ALA A 36 1.96 -6.45 -0.02
N ALA A 37 2.30 -7.45 -0.86
CA ALA A 37 1.75 -8.79 -0.74
C ALA A 37 2.21 -9.47 0.58
N GLU A 38 3.51 -9.39 0.89
CA GLU A 38 4.08 -9.92 2.14
C GLU A 38 3.42 -9.27 3.37
N ILE A 39 3.39 -7.94 3.42
CA ILE A 39 2.83 -7.16 4.53
C ILE A 39 1.33 -7.47 4.69
N GLY A 40 0.57 -7.38 3.60
CA GLY A 40 -0.87 -7.60 3.63
C GLY A 40 -1.24 -9.02 4.07
N GLY A 41 -0.49 -10.03 3.61
CA GLY A 41 -0.65 -11.42 4.06
C GLY A 41 -0.39 -11.58 5.55
N LEU A 42 0.65 -10.94 6.09
CA LEU A 42 0.98 -11.00 7.52
C LEU A 42 0.00 -10.22 8.39
N VAL A 43 -0.53 -9.08 7.94
CA VAL A 43 -1.60 -8.35 8.65
C VAL A 43 -2.85 -9.21 8.78
N ARG A 44 -3.29 -9.84 7.68
CA ARG A 44 -4.45 -10.75 7.71
C ARG A 44 -4.18 -11.99 8.55
N ALA A 45 -2.96 -12.54 8.52
CA ALA A 45 -2.55 -13.62 9.41
C ALA A 45 -2.64 -13.21 10.89
N ALA A 46 -2.12 -12.02 11.23
CA ALA A 46 -2.18 -11.49 12.58
C ALA A 46 -3.63 -11.31 13.07
N GLN A 47 -4.51 -10.73 12.24
CA GLN A 47 -5.93 -10.60 12.55
C GLN A 47 -6.60 -11.96 12.77
N LEU A 48 -6.32 -12.92 11.89
CA LEU A 48 -6.88 -14.27 12.00
C LEU A 48 -6.36 -15.03 13.22
N CYS A 49 -5.10 -14.84 13.59
CA CYS A 49 -4.46 -15.56 14.70
C CYS A 49 -4.50 -14.82 16.04
N GLY A 50 -5.00 -13.58 16.07
CA GLY A 50 -5.04 -12.76 17.30
C GLY A 50 -3.68 -12.24 17.73
N PHE A 51 -2.73 -12.03 16.80
CA PHE A 51 -1.45 -11.43 17.12
C PHE A 51 -1.60 -9.92 17.24
N PRO A 52 -1.08 -9.30 18.32
CA PRO A 52 -1.11 -7.85 18.44
C PRO A 52 -0.13 -7.23 17.42
N LEU A 53 -0.62 -6.25 16.67
CA LEU A 53 0.18 -5.35 15.85
C LEU A 53 -0.01 -3.92 16.37
N SER A 54 1.02 -3.09 16.25
CA SER A 54 0.93 -1.69 16.67
C SER A 54 -0.01 -0.92 15.75
N GLN A 55 -0.75 0.04 16.31
CA GLN A 55 -1.63 0.91 15.53
C GLN A 55 -0.87 1.66 14.41
N PRO A 56 0.32 2.24 14.65
CA PRO A 56 1.12 2.84 13.59
C PRO A 56 1.49 1.85 12.47
N SER A 57 1.77 0.59 12.79
CA SER A 57 2.09 -0.42 11.77
C SER A 57 0.87 -0.78 10.93
N LEU A 58 -0.31 -0.92 11.53
CA LEU A 58 -1.55 -1.15 10.80
C LEU A 58 -1.87 -0.01 9.83
N GLU A 59 -1.72 1.25 10.27
CA GLU A 59 -1.94 2.43 9.41
C GLU A 59 -0.95 2.47 8.24
N ARG A 60 0.32 2.16 8.49
CA ARG A 60 1.35 2.12 7.46
C ARG A 60 1.11 0.99 6.46
N ALA A 61 0.76 -0.20 6.94
CA ALA A 61 0.41 -1.33 6.11
C ALA A 61 -0.79 -1.01 5.20
N ALA A 62 -1.81 -0.34 5.74
CA ALA A 62 -2.98 0.08 4.96
C ALA A 62 -2.58 1.03 3.81
N ARG A 63 -1.72 2.03 4.06
CA ARG A 63 -1.26 2.96 3.01
C ARG A 63 -0.44 2.26 1.93
N ILE A 64 0.40 1.30 2.31
CA ILE A 64 1.16 0.47 1.36
C ILE A 64 0.22 -0.39 0.52
N GLU A 65 -0.77 -1.04 1.14
CA GLU A 65 -1.76 -1.85 0.45
C GLU A 65 -2.64 -1.02 -0.51
N GLU A 66 -3.07 0.18 -0.10
CA GLU A 66 -3.81 1.10 -0.97
C GLU A 66 -3.02 1.46 -2.23
N ALA A 67 -1.72 1.75 -2.10
CA ALA A 67 -0.87 2.03 -3.25
C ALA A 67 -0.71 0.81 -4.17
N ALA A 68 -0.54 -0.39 -3.61
CA ALA A 68 -0.45 -1.63 -4.38
C ALA A 68 -1.77 -1.94 -5.11
N LEU A 69 -2.91 -1.74 -4.47
CA LEU A 69 -4.22 -1.93 -5.10
C LEU A 69 -4.43 -1.01 -6.30
N GLU A 70 -3.98 0.24 -6.21
CA GLU A 70 -4.03 1.19 -7.33
C GLU A 70 -3.04 0.79 -8.44
N LEU A 71 -1.85 0.32 -8.08
CA LEU A 71 -0.85 -0.20 -9.03
C LEU A 71 -1.36 -1.42 -9.80
N HIS A 72 -1.96 -2.39 -9.12
CA HIS A 72 -2.55 -3.55 -9.79
C HIS A 72 -3.73 -3.13 -10.67
N ARG A 73 -4.53 -2.16 -10.23
CA ARG A 73 -5.63 -1.62 -11.03
C ARG A 73 -5.13 -0.91 -12.28
N SER A 74 -4.08 -0.10 -12.21
CA SER A 74 -3.53 0.60 -13.38
C SER A 74 -2.90 -0.35 -14.40
N ARG A 75 -2.36 -1.49 -13.96
CA ARG A 75 -1.73 -2.49 -14.82
C ARG A 75 -2.69 -3.46 -15.50
N GLY A 76 -3.77 -3.85 -14.83
CA GLY A 76 -4.67 -4.91 -15.31
C GLY A 76 -6.12 -4.78 -14.87
N GLY A 77 -6.53 -3.56 -14.51
CA GLY A 77 -7.88 -3.22 -14.11
C GLY A 77 -8.34 -3.90 -12.81
N THR A 78 -9.66 -3.96 -12.64
CA THR A 78 -10.29 -4.57 -11.46
C THR A 78 -9.91 -6.04 -11.28
N THR A 79 -9.65 -6.78 -12.36
CA THR A 79 -9.25 -8.19 -12.29
C THR A 79 -7.90 -8.35 -11.60
N ALA A 80 -6.88 -7.59 -12.01
CA ALA A 80 -5.56 -7.65 -11.38
C ALA A 80 -5.60 -7.19 -9.91
N ARG A 81 -6.38 -6.15 -9.59
CA ARG A 81 -6.63 -5.73 -8.20
C ARG A 81 -7.23 -6.86 -7.36
N ASN A 82 -8.23 -7.54 -7.89
CA ASN A 82 -8.91 -8.62 -7.18
C ASN A 82 -8.02 -9.87 -7.04
N ALA A 83 -7.18 -10.17 -8.03
CA ALA A 83 -6.19 -11.24 -7.93
C ALA A 83 -5.20 -10.97 -6.80
N PHE A 84 -4.68 -9.73 -6.69
CA PHE A 84 -3.84 -9.34 -5.57
C PHE A 84 -4.54 -9.55 -4.22
N LEU A 85 -5.81 -9.11 -4.07
CA LEU A 85 -6.59 -9.32 -2.84
C LEU A 85 -6.83 -10.80 -2.51
N HIS A 86 -6.93 -11.66 -3.54
CA HIS A 86 -7.05 -13.09 -3.36
C HIS A 86 -5.73 -13.71 -2.87
N ASP A 87 -4.59 -13.32 -3.43
CA ASP A 87 -3.28 -13.88 -3.12
C ASP A 87 -2.82 -13.59 -1.68
N VAL A 88 -3.22 -12.44 -1.15
CA VAL A 88 -2.92 -12.02 0.23
C VAL A 88 -3.93 -12.54 1.26
N ALA A 89 -4.99 -13.23 0.83
CA ALA A 89 -5.96 -13.79 1.74
C ALA A 89 -5.37 -14.98 2.52
N PRO A 90 -5.75 -15.16 3.80
CA PRO A 90 -5.33 -16.34 4.54
C PRO A 90 -5.94 -17.61 3.91
N PRO A 91 -5.29 -18.78 4.08
CA PRO A 91 -5.81 -20.03 3.56
C PRO A 91 -7.15 -20.37 4.21
N ARG A 92 -7.97 -21.15 3.49
CA ARG A 92 -9.18 -21.73 4.06
C ARG A 92 -8.81 -22.97 4.86
N PHE A 93 -9.24 -23.01 6.11
CA PHE A 93 -9.05 -24.18 6.96
C PHE A 93 -10.25 -25.13 6.87
N GLU A 94 -9.99 -26.40 6.54
CA GLU A 94 -11.01 -27.43 6.42
C GLU A 94 -11.77 -27.64 7.74
N ALA A 95 -13.09 -27.79 7.68
CA ALA A 95 -13.92 -27.88 8.88
C ALA A 95 -13.53 -29.02 9.83
N ARG A 96 -13.04 -30.15 9.30
CA ARG A 96 -12.67 -31.34 10.10
C ARG A 96 -11.35 -31.18 10.86
N GLN A 97 -10.45 -30.32 10.38
CA GLN A 97 -9.08 -30.17 10.90
C GLN A 97 -8.75 -28.73 11.33
N ARG A 98 -9.74 -27.84 11.23
CA ARG A 98 -9.62 -26.39 11.41
C ARG A 98 -8.82 -25.95 12.63
N GLY A 99 -8.99 -26.63 13.76
CA GLY A 99 -8.31 -26.26 15.00
C GLY A 99 -6.79 -26.51 14.94
N ARG A 100 -6.36 -27.66 14.42
CA ARG A 100 -4.94 -28.06 14.41
C ARG A 100 -4.17 -27.36 13.29
N ASP A 101 -4.72 -27.36 12.08
CA ASP A 101 -4.06 -26.75 10.92
C ASP A 101 -3.92 -25.23 11.12
N ARG A 102 -4.96 -24.58 11.67
CA ARG A 102 -4.90 -23.16 11.99
C ARG A 102 -3.89 -22.87 13.10
N ALA A 103 -3.84 -23.67 14.16
CA ALA A 103 -2.90 -23.44 15.25
C ALA A 103 -1.44 -23.56 14.77
N ALA A 104 -1.12 -24.62 14.01
CA ALA A 104 0.20 -24.80 13.43
C ALA A 104 0.57 -23.65 12.48
N TRP A 105 -0.33 -23.29 11.56
CA TRP A 105 -0.14 -22.19 10.63
C TRP A 105 0.06 -20.84 11.36
N CYS A 106 -0.71 -20.58 12.42
CA CYS A 106 -0.54 -19.38 13.24
C CYS A 106 0.84 -19.37 13.91
N MET A 107 1.25 -20.47 14.54
CA MET A 107 2.56 -20.58 15.19
C MET A 107 3.72 -20.27 14.22
N GLU A 108 3.65 -20.76 12.98
CA GLU A 108 4.65 -20.48 11.94
C GLU A 108 4.69 -19.00 11.54
N ARG A 109 3.55 -18.30 11.57
CA ARG A 109 3.44 -16.90 11.11
C ARG A 109 3.75 -15.87 12.18
N GLN A 110 3.67 -16.24 13.46
CA GLN A 110 3.86 -15.30 14.57
C GLN A 110 5.22 -14.56 14.55
N PRO A 111 6.37 -15.22 14.28
CA PRO A 111 7.66 -14.52 14.22
C PRO A 111 7.71 -13.49 13.09
N ALA A 112 7.21 -13.85 11.91
CA ALA A 112 7.18 -12.97 10.74
C ALA A 112 6.25 -11.76 10.97
N ALA A 113 5.08 -11.96 11.60
CA ALA A 113 4.17 -10.86 11.94
C ALA A 113 4.83 -9.86 12.91
N ARG A 114 5.56 -10.35 13.92
CA ARG A 114 6.32 -9.48 14.85
C ARG A 114 7.46 -8.74 14.15
N GLN A 115 8.18 -9.41 13.26
CA GLN A 115 9.25 -8.79 12.49
C GLN A 115 8.71 -7.70 11.57
N MET A 116 7.58 -7.96 10.90
CA MET A 116 6.88 -6.97 10.08
C MET A 116 6.46 -5.74 10.91
N ASP A 117 5.88 -5.95 12.11
CA ASP A 117 5.53 -4.86 13.01
C ASP A 117 6.75 -3.99 13.36
N SER A 118 7.87 -4.62 13.75
CA SER A 118 9.11 -3.90 14.02
C SER A 118 9.63 -3.14 12.80
N PHE A 119 9.57 -3.75 11.61
CA PHE A 119 10.00 -3.15 10.35
C PHE A 119 9.16 -1.92 10.00
N LEU A 120 7.83 -2.03 10.08
CA LEU A 120 6.92 -0.95 9.73
C LEU A 120 7.03 0.25 10.69
N ASN A 121 7.36 0.00 11.95
CA ASN A 121 7.68 1.03 12.94
C ASN A 121 9.08 1.65 12.77
N GLY A 122 9.93 1.08 11.91
CA GLY A 122 11.29 1.54 11.65
C GLY A 122 11.44 2.62 10.55
N PRO A 123 12.66 3.11 10.34
CA PRO A 123 12.96 4.05 9.25
C PRO A 123 12.73 3.43 7.87
N GLU A 124 13.02 2.15 7.68
CA GLU A 124 12.79 1.44 6.42
C GLU A 124 11.30 1.34 6.10
N GLY A 125 10.46 1.02 7.11
CA GLY A 125 9.00 1.06 6.98
C GLY A 125 8.48 2.45 6.63
N THR A 126 9.07 3.50 7.20
CA THR A 126 8.74 4.90 6.85
C THR A 126 9.06 5.20 5.39
N ALA A 127 10.25 4.81 4.93
CA ALA A 127 10.67 5.01 3.55
C ALA A 127 9.77 4.23 2.56
N LEU A 128 9.36 3.01 2.91
CA LEU A 128 8.44 2.23 2.08
C LEU A 128 7.07 2.91 1.93
N VAL A 129 6.51 3.44 3.02
CA VAL A 129 5.24 4.19 2.96
C VAL A 129 5.37 5.43 2.07
N GLN A 130 6.46 6.19 2.20
CA GLN A 130 6.69 7.37 1.36
C GLN A 130 6.79 7.00 -0.12
N ARG A 131 7.50 5.91 -0.46
CA ARG A 131 7.55 5.38 -1.83
C ARG A 131 6.16 4.97 -2.33
N ALA A 132 5.39 4.28 -1.50
CA ALA A 132 4.02 3.86 -1.81
C ALA A 132 3.09 5.06 -2.08
N GLU A 133 3.15 6.10 -1.25
CA GLU A 133 2.36 7.32 -1.41
C GLU A 133 2.76 8.13 -2.66
N ALA A 134 4.06 8.21 -2.94
CA ALA A 134 4.57 8.84 -4.16
C ALA A 134 4.10 8.10 -5.42
N ALA A 135 4.20 6.76 -5.42
CA ALA A 135 3.69 5.91 -6.49
C ALA A 135 2.20 6.13 -6.75
N ARG A 136 1.39 6.13 -5.68
CA ARG A 136 -0.06 6.35 -5.78
C ARG A 136 -0.39 7.73 -6.36
N SER A 137 0.27 8.77 -5.86
CA SER A 137 0.05 10.15 -6.31
C SER A 137 0.44 10.39 -7.77
N GLY A 138 1.32 9.55 -8.32
CA GLY A 138 1.68 9.55 -9.73
C GLY A 138 0.67 8.86 -10.64
N MET A 139 -0.15 7.93 -10.11
CA MET A 139 -1.15 7.17 -10.88
C MET A 139 -2.52 7.87 -10.97
N THR A 140 -2.86 8.73 -10.01
CA THR A 140 -4.17 9.42 -9.94
C THR A 140 -4.22 10.74 -10.73
N ARG A 141 -3.21 11.06 -11.54
CA ARG A 141 -3.17 12.26 -12.38
C ARG A 141 -3.29 11.89 -13.84
#